data_AF-A0A1Z3N6E3-F1
#
_entry.id   AF-A0A1Z3N6E3-F1
#
_cell.length_a   1.000
_cell.length_b   1.000
_cell.length_c   1.000
_cell.angle_alpha   90.00
_cell.angle_beta   90.00
_cell.angle_gamma   90.00
#
_symmetry.space_group_name_H-M   'P 1'
#
loop_
_entity.id
_entity.type
_entity.pdbx_description
1 polymer ?
#
loop_
_entity_poly.entity_id
_entity_poly.type
_entity_poly.pdbx_seq_one_letter_code
_entity_poly.pdbx_strand_id
1 'polypeptide(L)'
;MALKKNTLGQFLKEKRTLSGLSQGEVSKKLGYSTPQFISNWARGVSSSPIDTLKKIGQIYHVSADELFERVLEGTIESVRDDMAKKFKKG
;
A
#
# COMPACT_ATOMS: atom_id res chain seq x y z
N MET A 1 -6.22 -13.62 -19.38
CA MET A 1 -5.15 -13.03 -18.55
C MET A 1 -5.71 -12.84 -17.15
N ALA A 2 -5.16 -13.50 -16.13
CA ALA A 2 -5.59 -13.27 -14.76
C ALA A 2 -5.20 -11.83 -14.36
N LEU A 3 -6.18 -11.02 -13.97
CA LEU A 3 -5.94 -9.74 -13.31
C LEU A 3 -5.11 -10.06 -12.05
N LYS A 4 -3.83 -9.66 -12.06
CA LYS A 4 -2.96 -9.79 -10.90
C LYS A 4 -3.65 -9.12 -9.71
N LYS A 5 -3.80 -9.83 -8.59
CA LYS A 5 -4.32 -9.32 -7.33
C LYS A 5 -3.45 -8.13 -6.90
N ASN A 6 -3.87 -6.91 -7.26
CA ASN A 6 -3.03 -5.71 -7.16
C ASN A 6 -3.31 -5.03 -5.82
N THR A 7 -2.66 -5.52 -4.77
CA THR A 7 -2.82 -4.98 -3.43
C THR A 7 -2.30 -3.55 -3.35
N LEU A 8 -2.78 -2.76 -2.38
CA LEU A 8 -2.24 -1.43 -2.08
C LEU A 8 -0.70 -1.42 -2.00
N GLY A 9 -0.11 -2.48 -1.43
CA GLY A 9 1.34 -2.64 -1.38
C GLY A 9 2.03 -2.71 -2.76
N GLN A 10 1.45 -3.47 -3.70
CA GLN A 10 1.97 -3.54 -5.07
C GLN A 10 1.85 -2.20 -5.78
N PHE A 11 0.71 -1.52 -5.63
CA PHE A 11 0.49 -0.18 -6.14
C PHE A 11 1.54 0.82 -5.62
N LEU A 12 1.79 0.84 -4.31
CA LEU A 12 2.81 1.71 -3.72
C LEU A 12 4.23 1.38 -4.22
N LYS A 13 4.53 0.10 -4.45
CA LYS A 13 5.82 -0.32 -5.01
C LYS A 13 5.99 0.18 -6.44
N GLU A 14 4.95 0.05 -7.26
CA GLU A 14 4.92 0.49 -8.65
C GLU A 14 5.10 2.00 -8.76
N LYS A 15 4.30 2.78 -8.02
CA LYS A 15 4.38 4.24 -8.01
C LYS A 15 5.74 4.74 -7.52
N ARG A 16 6.34 4.08 -6.53
CA ARG A 16 7.72 4.34 -6.10
C ARG A 16 8.71 4.15 -7.25
N THR A 17 8.63 3.03 -7.97
CA THR A 17 9.55 2.74 -9.08
C THR A 17 9.36 3.69 -10.25
N LEU A 18 8.12 4.06 -10.57
CA LEU A 18 7.81 5.05 -11.61
C LEU A 18 8.33 6.44 -11.24
N SER A 19 8.39 6.75 -9.95
CA SER A 19 8.99 8.00 -9.44
C SER A 19 10.53 7.95 -9.40
N GLY A 20 11.16 6.83 -9.79
CA GLY A 20 12.61 6.66 -9.78
C GLY A 20 13.23 6.58 -8.37
N LEU A 21 12.43 6.35 -7.33
CA LEU A 21 12.89 6.42 -5.94
C LEU A 21 13.26 5.04 -5.39
N SER A 22 14.37 4.93 -4.68
CA SER A 22 14.70 3.79 -3.81
C SER A 22 13.84 3.79 -2.54
N GLN A 23 13.76 2.64 -1.85
CA GLN A 23 13.07 2.58 -0.55
C GLN A 23 13.73 3.50 0.50
N GLY A 24 15.06 3.64 0.46
CA GLY A 24 15.82 4.53 1.34
C GLY A 24 15.51 6.00 1.10
N GLU A 25 15.35 6.42 -0.15
CA GLU A 25 14.97 7.81 -0.47
C GLU A 25 13.56 8.15 -0.01
N VAL A 26 12.59 7.24 -0.20
CA VAL A 26 11.24 7.43 0.34
C VAL A 26 11.27 7.49 1.86
N SER A 27 12.06 6.65 2.52
CA SER A 27 12.21 6.68 3.97
C SER A 27 12.68 8.05 4.47
N LYS A 28 13.72 8.60 3.83
CA LYS A 28 14.25 9.92 4.14
C LYS A 28 13.20 11.01 3.91
N LYS A 29 12.48 10.98 2.78
CA LYS A 29 11.41 11.94 2.46
C LYS A 29 10.25 11.89 3.45
N LEU A 30 9.97 10.72 4.01
CA LEU A 30 8.93 10.53 5.03
C LEU A 30 9.41 10.83 6.46
N GLY A 31 10.70 11.11 6.65
CA GLY A 31 11.28 11.45 7.96
C GLY A 31 11.63 10.25 8.84
N TYR A 32 11.77 9.05 8.26
CA TYR A 32 12.12 7.87 9.03
C TYR A 32 13.57 7.43 8.82
N SER A 33 14.14 6.80 9.84
CA SER A 33 15.53 6.35 9.90
C SER A 33 15.82 5.07 9.12
N THR A 34 14.83 4.22 8.83
CA THR A 34 15.05 2.90 8.18
C THR A 34 14.04 2.62 7.07
N PRO A 35 14.38 1.98 5.95
CA PRO A 35 13.43 1.70 4.87
C PRO A 35 12.45 0.54 5.15
N GLN A 36 12.50 -0.07 6.34
CA GLN A 36 11.82 -1.33 6.63
C GLN A 36 10.29 -1.25 6.47
N PHE A 37 9.68 -0.13 6.84
CA PHE A 37 8.23 0.05 6.68
C PHE A 37 7.82 0.15 5.20
N ILE A 38 8.64 0.72 4.31
CA ILE A 38 8.36 0.74 2.87
C ILE A 38 8.29 -0.70 2.34
N SER A 39 9.24 -1.55 2.78
CA SER A 39 9.24 -2.97 2.43
C SER A 39 8.02 -3.71 3.01
N ASN A 40 7.65 -3.44 4.25
CA ASN A 40 6.49 -4.06 4.89
C ASN A 40 5.19 -3.68 4.17
N TRP A 41 4.99 -2.40 3.85
CA TRP A 41 3.82 -1.93 3.10
C TRP A 41 3.76 -2.55 1.71
N ALA A 42 4.88 -2.57 0.99
CA ALA A 42 4.96 -3.14 -0.36
C ALA A 42 4.65 -4.64 -0.41
N ARG A 43 4.89 -5.36 0.69
CA ARG A 43 4.59 -6.79 0.85
C ARG A 43 3.24 -7.06 1.51
N GLY A 44 2.51 -6.03 1.94
CA GLY A 44 1.25 -6.18 2.67
C GLY A 44 1.40 -6.75 4.08
N VAL A 45 2.58 -6.65 4.69
CA VAL A 45 2.83 -7.10 6.08
C VAL A 45 2.21 -6.16 7.10
N SER A 46 2.12 -4.87 6.77
CA SER A 46 1.45 -3.87 7.58
C SER A 46 0.80 -2.80 6.72
N SER A 47 -0.18 -2.10 7.28
CA SER A 47 -0.81 -0.95 6.65
C SER A 47 -0.01 0.33 6.92
N SER A 48 -0.06 1.26 5.99
CA SER A 48 0.47 2.61 6.19
C SER A 48 -0.57 3.47 6.94
N PRO A 49 -0.16 4.31 7.90
CA PRO A 49 -1.05 5.31 8.50
C PRO A 49 -1.61 6.27 7.44
N ILE A 50 -2.84 6.78 7.65
CA ILE A 50 -3.49 7.72 6.72
C ILE A 50 -2.64 8.98 6.49
N ASP A 51 -2.05 9.54 7.54
CA ASP A 51 -1.16 10.70 7.43
C ASP A 51 0.06 10.43 6.55
N THR A 52 0.54 9.18 6.57
CA THR A 52 1.66 8.74 5.74
C THR A 52 1.22 8.52 4.30
N LEU A 53 0.02 8.00 4.05
CA LEU A 53 -0.55 7.88 2.71
C LEU A 53 -0.67 9.24 2.02
N LYS A 54 -1.04 10.30 2.75
CA LYS A 54 -1.05 11.67 2.22
C LYS A 54 0.33 12.11 1.72
N LYS A 55 1.37 11.91 2.54
CA LYS A 55 2.76 12.24 2.15
C LYS A 55 3.23 11.38 0.97
N ILE A 56 2.86 10.11 0.94
CA ILE A 56 3.15 9.20 -0.16
C ILE A 56 2.51 9.69 -1.46
N GLY A 57 1.25 10.12 -1.43
CA GLY A 57 0.57 10.70 -2.59
C GLY A 57 1.31 11.90 -3.16
N GLN A 58 1.84 12.76 -2.29
CA GLN A 58 2.67 13.90 -2.70
C GLN A 58 4.01 13.45 -3.31
N ILE A 59 4.70 12.48 -2.70
CA ILE A 59 6.00 11.98 -3.18
C ILE A 59 5.86 11.27 -4.53
N TYR A 60 4.76 10.54 -4.74
CA TYR A 60 4.53 9.73 -5.93
C TYR A 60 3.62 10.38 -6.97
N HIS A 61 3.18 11.62 -6.75
CA HIS A 61 2.24 12.33 -7.62
C HIS A 61 0.94 11.55 -7.88
N VAL A 62 0.36 11.00 -6.82
CA VAL A 62 -0.90 10.24 -6.84
C VAL A 62 -2.00 11.08 -6.19
N SER A 63 -3.18 11.13 -6.80
CA SER A 63 -4.32 11.86 -6.26
C SER A 63 -4.90 11.19 -5.00
N ALA A 64 -5.62 11.96 -4.20
CA ALA A 64 -6.33 11.42 -3.03
C ALA A 64 -7.37 10.36 -3.45
N ASP A 65 -8.08 10.59 -4.56
CA ASP A 65 -9.08 9.67 -5.09
C ASP A 65 -8.44 8.35 -5.54
N GLU A 66 -7.33 8.39 -6.26
CA GLU A 66 -6.62 7.18 -6.68
C GLU A 66 -6.11 6.39 -5.46
N LEU A 67 -5.60 7.07 -4.43
CA LEU A 67 -5.23 6.42 -3.17
C LEU A 67 -6.43 5.80 -2.46
N PHE A 68 -7.55 6.52 -2.40
CA PHE A 68 -8.77 6.06 -1.75
C PHE A 68 -9.30 4.78 -2.36
N GLU A 69 -9.43 4.73 -3.69
CA GLU A 69 -9.88 3.54 -4.42
C GLU A 69 -8.99 2.33 -4.11
N ARG A 70 -7.66 2.51 -4.09
CA ARG A 70 -6.72 1.42 -3.77
C ARG A 70 -6.83 0.92 -2.34
N VAL A 71 -7.07 1.81 -1.39
CA VAL A 71 -7.28 1.44 0.03
C VAL A 71 -8.62 0.72 0.19
N LEU A 72 -9.68 1.19 -0.49
CA LEU A 72 -11.01 0.61 -0.44
C LEU A 72 -11.01 -0.81 -1.02
N GLU A 73 -10.44 -1.00 -2.21
CA GLU A 73 -10.27 -2.31 -2.87
C GLU A 73 -9.59 -3.32 -1.93
N GLY A 74 -8.43 -2.94 -1.36
CA GLY A 74 -7.69 -3.81 -0.44
C GLY A 74 -8.45 -4.14 0.84
N THR A 75 -9.24 -3.18 1.35
CA THR A 75 -10.05 -3.35 2.57
C THR A 75 -11.20 -4.33 2.32
N ILE A 76 -11.93 -4.18 1.22
CA ILE A 76 -13.03 -5.07 0.84
C ILE A 76 -12.52 -6.51 0.69
N GLU A 77 -11.37 -6.70 0.04
CA GLU A 77 -10.75 -8.01 -0.10
C GLU A 77 -10.40 -8.64 1.25
N SER A 78 -9.74 -7.88 2.14
CA SER A 78 -9.38 -8.39 3.47
C SER A 78 -10.60 -8.78 4.28
N VAL A 79 -11.66 -7.96 4.26
CA VAL A 79 -12.92 -8.24 4.95
C VAL A 79 -13.58 -9.50 4.39
N ARG A 80 -13.60 -9.67 3.06
CA ARG A 80 -14.13 -10.88 2.41
C ARG A 80 -13.35 -12.13 2.84
N ASP A 81 -12.02 -12.07 2.82
CA ASP A 81 -11.17 -13.19 3.20
C ASP A 81 -11.35 -13.55 4.69
N ASP A 82 -11.47 -12.55 5.56
CA ASP A 82 -11.69 -12.77 7.00
C ASP A 82 -13.08 -13.32 7.30
N MET A 83 -14.11 -12.84 6.62
CA MET A 83 -15.46 -13.43 6.69
C MET A 83 -15.43 -14.87 6.21
N ALA A 84 -14.86 -15.16 5.04
CA ALA A 84 -14.78 -16.51 4.51
C ALA A 84 -14.06 -17.47 5.49
N LYS A 85 -12.99 -17.03 6.16
CA LYS A 85 -12.29 -17.84 7.18
C LYS A 85 -13.13 -18.05 8.44
N LYS A 86 -13.80 -17.01 8.94
CA LYS A 86 -14.63 -17.08 10.16
C LYS A 86 -15.86 -17.97 9.95
N PHE A 87 -16.50 -17.89 8.80
CA PHE A 87 -17.74 -18.61 8.49
C PHE A 87 -17.52 -19.99 7.86
N LYS A 88 -16.30 -20.36 7.41
CA LYS A 88 -15.95 -21.74 7.01
C LYS A 88 -15.65 -22.68 8.18
N LYS A 89 -15.56 -22.17 9.41
CA LYS A 89 -15.25 -22.95 10.62
C LYS A 89 -16.48 -23.47 11.37
N GLY A 90 -17.66 -23.46 10.74
CA GLY A 90 -18.90 -24.06 11.23
C GLY A 90 -19.29 -25.28 10.42
#